data_AF-A0A6J5K957-F1
#
_entry.id   AF-A0A6J5K957-F1
#
_cell.length_a   1.000
_cell.length_b   1.000
_cell.length_c   1.000
_cell.angle_alpha   90.00
_cell.angle_beta   90.00
_cell.angle_gamma   90.00
#
_symmetry.space_group_name_H-M   'P 1'
#
loop_
_entity.id
_entity.type
_entity.pdbx_description
1 polymer ?
#
loop_
_entity_poly.entity_id
_entity_poly.type
_entity_poly.pdbx_seq_one_letter_code
_entity_poly.pdbx_strand_id
1 'polypeptide(L)'
;MPIRFDAADAHWRVAPLPCWSAPQKDWLTRGGSLTAHLRVLGAVAVRVTREAVALPWADEHAALGLHARAPVWVREVVLSVDGVPFVAAHSVAPLAASVGVWQATRRLRTRPLAELLYSDSSVARSALVSRRVTGRHPLHRLAAREVGGTPPHAMVARRSVFERHGAPLMVTECFLPALWVHLASRSPAAGEVSTRPAAAETAHCTDPAHAAHPRHREHGRPLEHTASRAHSTGHPAAPAAGERSR
;
A
#
# COMPACT_ATOMS: atom_id res chain seq x y z
N MET A 1 -7.24 7.28 16.58
CA MET A 1 -6.05 7.10 17.44
C MET A 1 -4.84 6.88 16.56
N PRO A 2 -3.67 7.46 16.86
CA PRO A 2 -2.46 7.13 16.13
C PRO A 2 -2.13 5.65 16.33
N ILE A 3 -1.81 4.95 15.24
CA ILE A 3 -1.37 3.55 15.29
C ILE A 3 0.00 3.47 15.96
N ARG A 4 0.24 2.43 16.77
CA ARG A 4 1.51 2.25 17.50
C ARG A 4 2.60 1.58 16.67
N PHE A 5 2.19 0.88 15.62
CA PHE A 5 3.06 0.05 14.79
C PHE A 5 3.42 0.77 13.49
N ASP A 6 4.70 0.71 13.12
CA ASP A 6 5.20 1.26 11.87
C ASP A 6 5.62 0.12 10.93
N ALA A 7 5.11 0.18 9.70
CA ALA A 7 5.51 -0.75 8.65
C ALA A 7 6.83 -0.32 7.98
N ALA A 8 7.23 0.95 8.16
CA ALA A 8 8.40 1.52 7.51
C ALA A 8 9.70 1.09 8.20
N ASP A 9 10.74 0.94 7.39
CA ASP A 9 12.12 0.78 7.83
C ASP A 9 13.08 1.26 6.72
N ALA A 10 14.37 0.93 6.83
CA ALA A 10 15.37 1.29 5.82
C ALA A 10 15.09 0.71 4.42
N HIS A 11 14.27 -0.34 4.30
CA HIS A 11 13.95 -1.04 3.07
C HIS A 11 12.49 -0.86 2.62
N TRP A 12 11.57 -0.71 3.57
CA TRP A 12 10.15 -0.46 3.36
C TRP A 12 9.86 1.03 3.48
N ARG A 13 9.64 1.69 2.35
CA ARG A 13 9.60 3.16 2.27
C ARG A 13 8.19 3.66 2.04
N VAL A 14 7.80 4.72 2.76
CA VAL A 14 6.53 5.44 2.54
C VAL A 14 6.51 6.04 1.14
N ALA A 15 7.58 6.75 0.75
CA ALA A 15 7.73 7.28 -0.60
C ALA A 15 8.20 6.17 -1.56
N PRO A 16 7.43 5.88 -2.63
CA PRO A 16 7.83 4.92 -3.66
C PRO A 16 9.17 5.29 -4.32
N LEU A 17 9.90 4.28 -4.83
CA LEU A 17 11.15 4.55 -5.53
C LEU A 17 10.91 5.36 -6.81
N PRO A 18 11.76 6.37 -7.13
CA PRO A 18 11.58 7.21 -8.32
C PRO A 18 11.53 6.42 -9.63
N CYS A 19 12.25 5.30 -9.70
CA CYS A 19 12.36 4.45 -10.89
C CYS A 19 11.12 3.59 -11.20
N TRP A 20 10.11 3.56 -10.33
CA TRP A 20 8.88 2.83 -10.62
C TRP A 20 7.97 3.59 -11.58
N SER A 21 7.23 2.85 -12.41
CA SER A 21 6.29 3.42 -13.37
C SER A 21 5.09 4.08 -12.67
N ALA A 22 4.35 4.93 -13.38
CA ALA A 22 3.17 5.58 -12.82
C ALA A 22 2.11 4.57 -12.29
N PRO A 23 1.75 3.49 -13.04
CA PRO A 23 0.85 2.46 -12.52
C PRO A 23 1.39 1.75 -11.27
N GLN A 24 2.70 1.49 -11.21
CA GLN A 24 3.30 0.88 -10.02
C GLN A 24 3.20 1.81 -8.82
N LYS A 25 3.55 3.09 -8.96
CA LYS A 25 3.46 4.08 -7.89
C LYS A 25 2.04 4.20 -7.36
N ASP A 26 1.06 4.31 -8.25
CA ASP A 26 -0.35 4.37 -7.91
C ASP A 26 -0.79 3.12 -7.13
N TRP A 27 -0.60 1.90 -7.66
CA TRP A 27 -1.02 0.68 -6.96
C TRP A 27 -0.30 0.45 -5.63
N LEU A 28 0.95 0.90 -5.49
CA LEU A 28 1.71 0.79 -4.25
C LEU A 28 1.24 1.75 -3.16
N THR A 29 0.69 2.92 -3.52
CA THR A 29 0.21 3.92 -2.56
C THR A 29 -1.31 3.94 -2.42
N ARG A 30 -2.04 3.26 -3.30
CA ARG A 30 -3.50 3.27 -3.33
C ARG A 30 -4.09 2.73 -2.03
N GLY A 31 -4.74 3.63 -1.29
CA GLY A 31 -5.47 3.32 -0.06
C GLY A 31 -6.68 2.42 -0.28
N GLY A 32 -7.38 2.06 0.80
CA GLY A 32 -8.55 1.19 0.74
C GLY A 32 -8.23 -0.28 0.41
N SER A 33 -9.29 -1.04 0.14
CA SER A 33 -9.23 -2.49 -0.09
C SER A 33 -8.60 -2.84 -1.44
N LEU A 34 -7.49 -3.59 -1.42
CA LEU A 34 -6.88 -4.14 -2.64
C LEU A 34 -7.87 -4.98 -3.44
N THR A 35 -8.67 -5.81 -2.77
CA THR A 35 -9.67 -6.65 -3.42
C THR A 35 -10.75 -5.82 -4.09
N ALA A 36 -11.15 -4.67 -3.52
CA ALA A 36 -12.10 -3.77 -4.17
C ALA A 36 -11.50 -3.17 -5.45
N HIS A 37 -10.23 -2.75 -5.42
CA HIS A 37 -9.54 -2.26 -6.63
C HIS A 37 -9.39 -3.33 -7.71
N LEU A 38 -9.10 -4.57 -7.32
CA LEU A 38 -9.01 -5.68 -8.27
C LEU A 38 -10.37 -6.04 -8.89
N ARG A 39 -11.47 -5.88 -8.16
CA ARG A 39 -12.84 -6.14 -8.68
C ARG A 39 -13.23 -5.19 -9.81
N VAL A 40 -12.63 -4.00 -9.88
CA VAL A 40 -12.82 -3.08 -11.02
C VAL A 40 -12.15 -3.64 -12.29
N LEU A 41 -11.16 -4.53 -12.15
CA LEU A 41 -10.47 -5.14 -13.29
C LEU A 41 -11.21 -6.36 -13.84
N GLY A 42 -11.92 -7.12 -12.99
CA GLY A 42 -12.66 -8.32 -13.37
C GLY A 42 -13.11 -9.15 -12.17
N ALA A 43 -13.51 -10.40 -12.41
CA ALA A 43 -13.97 -11.30 -11.36
C ALA A 43 -12.81 -11.74 -10.46
N VAL A 44 -12.86 -11.40 -9.17
CA VAL A 44 -11.79 -11.71 -8.21
C VAL A 44 -12.02 -13.04 -7.51
N ALA A 45 -11.00 -13.91 -7.54
CA ALA A 45 -10.92 -15.13 -6.75
C ALA A 45 -9.76 -15.08 -5.76
N VAL A 46 -9.98 -15.62 -4.56
CA VAL A 46 -8.95 -15.78 -3.52
C VAL A 46 -8.63 -17.27 -3.37
N ARG A 47 -7.37 -17.64 -3.59
CA ARG A 47 -6.87 -18.99 -3.33
C ARG A 47 -5.94 -18.96 -2.13
N VAL A 48 -6.24 -19.76 -1.11
CA VAL A 48 -5.37 -19.92 0.06
C VAL A 48 -4.24 -20.88 -0.30
N THR A 49 -2.99 -20.46 -0.09
CA THR A 49 -1.81 -21.29 -0.37
C THR A 49 -1.20 -21.85 0.91
N ARG A 50 -1.36 -21.16 2.04
CA ARG A 50 -0.87 -21.61 3.34
C ARG A 50 -1.60 -20.94 4.50
N GLU A 51 -1.92 -21.73 5.52
CA GLU A 51 -2.38 -21.26 6.83
C GLU A 51 -1.70 -22.09 7.92
N ALA A 52 -0.89 -21.46 8.77
CA ALA A 52 -0.11 -22.19 9.77
C ALA A 52 0.38 -21.28 10.91
N VAL A 53 0.72 -21.91 12.03
CA VAL A 53 1.59 -21.27 13.03
C VAL A 53 3.03 -21.33 12.52
N ALA A 54 3.75 -20.20 12.62
CA ALA A 54 5.14 -20.09 12.18
C ALA A 54 5.90 -19.03 12.99
N LEU A 55 7.15 -18.78 12.59
CA LEU A 55 7.91 -17.62 13.03
C LEU A 55 7.75 -16.46 12.03
N PRO A 56 7.80 -15.20 12.48
CA PRO A 56 7.79 -14.05 11.59
C PRO A 56 9.04 -14.06 10.70
N TRP A 57 8.96 -13.49 9.50
CA TRP A 57 10.15 -13.20 8.71
C TRP A 57 11.01 -12.12 9.38
N ALA A 58 12.26 -12.04 8.96
CA ALA A 58 13.28 -11.19 9.59
C ALA A 58 12.91 -9.70 9.64
N ASP A 59 12.09 -9.20 8.70
CA ASP A 59 11.68 -7.81 8.64
C ASP A 59 10.26 -7.58 9.20
N GLU A 60 9.65 -8.57 9.84
CA GLU A 60 8.27 -8.48 10.33
C GLU A 60 8.19 -8.27 11.83
N HIS A 61 9.11 -8.89 12.59
CA HIS A 61 9.06 -8.84 14.04
C HIS A 61 9.19 -7.40 14.57
N ALA A 62 10.08 -6.59 13.99
CA ALA A 62 10.26 -5.19 14.39
C ALA A 62 9.01 -4.36 14.09
N ALA A 63 8.44 -4.50 12.90
CA ALA A 63 7.22 -3.80 12.49
C ALA A 63 6.00 -4.15 13.37
N LEU A 64 5.97 -5.37 13.90
CA LEU A 64 4.91 -5.87 14.78
C LEU A 64 5.21 -5.70 16.28
N GLY A 65 6.37 -5.13 16.66
CA GLY A 65 6.78 -5.02 18.06
C GLY A 65 6.95 -6.38 18.76
N LEU A 66 7.39 -7.40 18.02
CA LEU A 66 7.55 -8.78 18.49
C LEU A 66 9.03 -9.14 18.71
N HIS A 67 9.26 -10.11 19.59
CA HIS A 67 10.51 -10.84 19.62
C HIS A 67 10.66 -11.68 18.34
N ALA A 68 11.89 -11.80 17.82
CA ALA A 68 12.17 -12.50 16.55
C ALA A 68 11.67 -13.96 16.51
N ARG A 69 11.55 -14.63 17.67
CA ARG A 69 11.07 -16.01 17.79
C ARG A 69 9.67 -16.14 18.37
N ALA A 70 8.92 -15.04 18.48
CA ALA A 70 7.54 -15.10 18.93
C ALA A 70 6.67 -15.80 17.87
N PRO A 71 5.84 -16.79 18.25
CA PRO A 71 5.00 -17.49 17.28
C PRO A 71 3.92 -16.57 16.73
N VAL A 72 3.66 -16.72 15.43
CA VAL A 72 2.66 -15.96 14.69
C VAL A 72 1.73 -16.89 13.92
N TRP A 73 0.51 -16.44 13.69
CA TRP A 73 -0.38 -17.03 12.69
C TRP A 73 -0.08 -16.41 11.33
N VAL A 74 0.24 -17.27 10.36
CA VAL A 74 0.49 -16.88 8.98
C VAL A 74 -0.65 -17.32 8.09
N ARG A 75 -1.06 -16.42 7.19
CA ARG A 75 -1.96 -16.72 6.08
C ARG A 75 -1.37 -16.20 4.78
N GLU A 76 -1.19 -17.08 3.82
CA GLU A 76 -0.73 -16.77 2.47
C GLU A 76 -1.85 -17.04 1.47
N VAL A 77 -2.05 -16.10 0.55
CA VAL A 77 -3.10 -16.17 -0.47
C VAL A 77 -2.61 -15.64 -1.81
N VAL A 78 -3.30 -16.06 -2.86
CA VAL A 78 -3.16 -15.52 -4.21
C VAL A 78 -4.49 -14.92 -4.63
N LEU A 79 -4.45 -13.67 -5.07
CA LEU A 79 -5.58 -12.96 -5.64
C LEU A 79 -5.47 -13.04 -7.16
N SER A 80 -6.49 -13.63 -7.78
CA SER A 80 -6.59 -13.75 -9.23
C SER A 80 -7.75 -12.91 -9.76
N VAL A 81 -7.60 -12.34 -10.94
CA VAL A 81 -8.66 -11.66 -11.69
C VAL A 81 -8.91 -12.46 -12.95
N ASP A 82 -10.15 -12.89 -13.17
CA ASP A 82 -10.55 -13.71 -14.32
C ASP A 82 -9.66 -14.95 -14.50
N GLY A 83 -9.30 -15.59 -13.38
CA GLY A 83 -8.43 -16.77 -13.34
C GLY A 83 -6.92 -16.49 -13.44
N VAL A 84 -6.50 -15.24 -13.63
CA VAL A 84 -5.09 -14.86 -13.77
C VAL A 84 -4.52 -14.32 -12.46
N PRO A 85 -3.43 -14.89 -11.89
CA PRO A 85 -2.82 -14.41 -10.66
C PRO A 85 -2.25 -12.98 -10.78
N PHE A 86 -2.76 -12.04 -9.99
CA PHE A 86 -2.30 -10.65 -9.98
C PHE A 86 -1.50 -10.29 -8.74
N VAL A 87 -1.80 -10.91 -7.60
CA VAL A 87 -1.12 -10.60 -6.33
C VAL A 87 -0.91 -11.86 -5.51
N ALA A 88 0.31 -12.03 -4.98
CA ALA A 88 0.58 -12.98 -3.91
C ALA A 88 0.72 -12.20 -2.59
N ALA A 89 -0.03 -12.58 -1.56
CA ALA A 89 -0.09 -11.86 -0.31
C ALA A 89 0.25 -12.76 0.88
N HIS A 90 0.88 -12.16 1.89
CA HIS A 90 1.29 -12.77 3.14
C HIS A 90 0.78 -11.91 4.29
N SER A 91 0.08 -12.52 5.24
CA SER A 91 -0.46 -11.84 6.41
C SER A 91 -0.01 -12.52 7.68
N VAL A 92 0.31 -11.73 8.70
CA VAL A 92 0.88 -12.18 9.96
C VAL A 92 0.21 -11.49 11.14
N ALA A 93 -0.24 -12.28 12.11
CA ALA A 93 -0.70 -11.80 13.42
C ALA A 93 0.04 -12.54 14.54
N PRO A 94 0.33 -11.89 15.69
CA PRO A 94 0.80 -12.59 16.88
C PRO A 94 -0.13 -13.76 17.21
N LEU A 95 0.43 -14.91 17.61
CA LEU A 95 -0.38 -16.12 17.81
C LEU A 95 -1.52 -15.90 18.81
N ALA A 96 -1.25 -15.23 19.92
CA ALA A 96 -2.28 -14.90 20.92
C ALA A 96 -3.38 -13.99 20.33
N ALA A 97 -3.01 -12.99 19.54
CA ALA A 97 -3.97 -12.11 18.89
C ALA A 97 -4.82 -12.86 17.85
N SER A 98 -4.25 -13.86 17.17
CA SER A 98 -4.94 -14.67 16.16
C SER A 98 -6.05 -15.57 16.72
N VAL A 99 -6.09 -15.81 18.03
CA VAL A 99 -7.18 -16.53 18.71
C VAL A 99 -8.08 -15.58 19.53
N GLY A 100 -7.71 -14.30 19.63
CA GLY A 100 -8.47 -13.26 20.31
C GLY A 100 -8.98 -12.21 19.31
N VAL A 101 -8.41 -11.00 19.36
CA VAL A 101 -8.85 -9.84 18.54
C VAL A 101 -8.94 -10.16 17.05
N TRP A 102 -7.98 -10.93 16.53
CA TRP A 102 -7.90 -11.34 15.13
C TRP A 102 -8.44 -12.75 14.87
N GLN A 103 -9.26 -13.33 15.75
CA GLN A 103 -9.81 -14.69 15.59
C GLN A 103 -10.55 -14.92 14.26
N ALA A 104 -11.20 -13.89 13.74
CA ALA A 104 -11.93 -13.96 12.48
C ALA A 104 -10.99 -14.23 11.29
N THR A 105 -9.70 -13.86 11.37
CA THR A 105 -8.70 -14.14 10.32
C THR A 105 -8.49 -15.63 10.09
N ARG A 106 -8.65 -16.46 11.13
CA ARG A 106 -8.58 -17.94 11.04
C ARG A 106 -9.82 -18.57 10.40
N ARG A 107 -10.91 -17.82 10.30
CA ARG A 107 -12.21 -18.30 9.79
C ARG A 107 -12.53 -17.75 8.41
N LEU A 108 -11.59 -17.02 7.78
CA LEU A 108 -11.81 -16.38 6.49
C LEU A 108 -12.07 -17.38 5.37
N ARG A 109 -11.48 -18.58 5.40
CA ARG A 109 -11.55 -19.54 4.28
C ARG A 109 -11.12 -18.85 2.97
N THR A 110 -12.01 -18.65 2.01
CA THR A 110 -11.76 -17.93 0.75
C THR A 110 -12.28 -16.48 0.77
N ARG A 111 -12.82 -16.00 1.89
CA ARG A 111 -13.22 -14.60 2.04
C ARG A 111 -12.00 -13.68 2.05
N PRO A 112 -12.04 -12.54 1.35
CA PRO A 112 -10.97 -11.56 1.39
C PRO A 112 -10.77 -10.98 2.79
N LEU A 113 -9.51 -10.90 3.24
CA LEU A 113 -9.17 -10.28 4.52
C LEU A 113 -9.65 -8.82 4.61
N ALA A 114 -9.68 -8.10 3.49
CA ALA A 114 -10.14 -6.71 3.44
C ALA A 114 -11.58 -6.53 3.95
N GLU A 115 -12.44 -7.54 3.83
CA GLU A 115 -13.80 -7.48 4.38
C GLU A 115 -13.76 -7.28 5.89
N LEU A 116 -12.86 -7.97 6.60
CA LEU A 116 -12.64 -7.80 8.04
C LEU A 116 -12.04 -6.43 8.38
N LEU A 117 -11.09 -5.96 7.57
CA LEU A 117 -10.25 -4.79 7.90
C LEU A 117 -10.94 -3.46 7.64
N TYR A 118 -11.84 -3.38 6.65
CA TYR A 118 -12.47 -2.13 6.23
C TYR A 118 -13.94 -2.01 6.67
N SER A 119 -14.56 -3.07 7.19
CA SER A 119 -15.92 -3.01 7.75
C SER A 119 -15.96 -2.58 9.22
N ASP A 120 -14.81 -2.54 9.90
CA ASP A 120 -14.71 -2.30 11.34
C ASP A 120 -13.97 -0.97 11.61
N SER A 121 -14.70 0.02 12.12
CA SER A 121 -14.15 1.36 12.41
C SER A 121 -13.17 1.38 13.58
N SER A 122 -13.08 0.31 14.36
CA SER A 122 -12.08 0.16 15.43
C SER A 122 -10.68 -0.21 14.90
N VAL A 123 -10.58 -0.55 13.60
CA VAL A 123 -9.32 -0.91 12.95
C VAL A 123 -8.61 0.34 12.45
N ALA A 124 -7.44 0.63 13.02
CA ALA A 124 -6.52 1.63 12.51
C ALA A 124 -5.51 0.99 11.54
N ARG A 125 -4.91 1.81 10.67
CA ARG A 125 -3.94 1.36 9.66
C ARG A 125 -2.73 2.29 9.61
N SER A 126 -1.54 1.71 9.52
CA SER A 126 -0.28 2.43 9.25
C SER A 126 -0.26 3.00 7.83
N ALA A 127 0.72 3.85 7.56
CA ALA A 127 1.05 4.21 6.18
C ALA A 127 1.29 2.94 5.34
N LEU A 128 0.91 3.02 4.06
CA LEU A 128 1.39 2.08 3.07
C LEU A 128 2.86 2.36 2.80
N VAL A 129 3.66 1.31 2.87
CA VAL A 129 5.09 1.34 2.54
C VAL A 129 5.38 0.34 1.45
N SER A 130 6.45 0.56 0.71
CA SER A 130 6.74 -0.18 -0.50
C SER A 130 8.21 -0.56 -0.60
N ARG A 131 8.47 -1.67 -1.27
CA ARG A 131 9.81 -2.24 -1.42
C ARG A 131 9.90 -3.01 -2.73
N ARG A 132 11.11 -3.03 -3.32
CA ARG A 132 11.48 -3.99 -4.34
C ARG A 132 12.01 -5.26 -3.68
N VAL A 133 11.36 -6.40 -3.90
CA VAL A 133 11.75 -7.70 -3.35
C VAL A 133 12.44 -8.55 -4.41
N THR A 134 13.47 -9.29 -4.02
CA THR A 134 14.25 -10.20 -4.88
C THR A 134 14.21 -11.62 -4.31
N GLY A 135 14.78 -12.62 -5.00
CA GLY A 135 14.78 -14.03 -4.58
C GLY A 135 15.32 -14.33 -3.17
N ARG A 136 16.04 -13.39 -2.56
CA ARG A 136 16.47 -13.48 -1.15
C ARG A 136 15.30 -13.34 -0.17
N HIS A 137 14.26 -12.60 -0.53
CA HIS A 137 13.10 -12.35 0.31
C HIS A 137 12.05 -13.48 0.16
N PRO A 138 11.49 -14.03 1.27
CA PRO A 138 10.46 -15.08 1.21
C PRO A 138 9.24 -14.73 0.36
N LEU A 139 8.77 -13.47 0.44
CA LEU A 139 7.68 -12.96 -0.39
C LEU A 139 7.92 -13.11 -1.91
N HIS A 140 9.16 -12.91 -2.39
CA HIS A 140 9.46 -13.14 -3.81
C HIS A 140 9.31 -14.60 -4.17
N ARG A 141 9.76 -15.52 -3.30
CA ARG A 141 9.60 -16.98 -3.53
C ARG A 141 8.14 -17.42 -3.52
N LEU A 142 7.32 -16.83 -2.64
CA LEU A 142 5.86 -17.01 -2.66
C LEU A 142 5.29 -16.57 -4.02
N ALA A 143 5.60 -15.34 -4.44
CA ALA A 143 5.08 -14.73 -5.66
C ALA A 143 5.58 -15.42 -6.94
N ALA A 144 6.83 -15.86 -6.97
CA ALA A 144 7.46 -16.50 -8.13
C ALA A 144 6.80 -17.84 -8.50
N ARG A 145 6.18 -18.55 -7.54
CA ARG A 145 5.42 -19.79 -7.81
C ARG A 145 4.17 -19.56 -8.65
N GLU A 146 3.71 -18.31 -8.72
CA GLU A 146 2.47 -17.91 -9.37
C GLU A 146 2.70 -17.25 -10.73
N VAL A 147 3.96 -17.13 -11.15
CA VAL A 147 4.33 -16.59 -12.46
C VAL A 147 4.46 -17.73 -13.46
N GLY A 148 3.70 -17.67 -14.55
CA GLY A 148 3.89 -18.55 -15.69
C GLY A 148 5.22 -18.25 -16.38
N GLY A 149 6.10 -19.25 -16.49
CA GLY A 149 7.43 -19.10 -17.09
C GLY A 149 8.48 -18.57 -16.11
N THR A 150 9.46 -17.84 -16.61
CA THR A 150 10.59 -17.34 -15.79
C THR A 150 10.16 -16.10 -14.98
N PRO A 151 10.18 -16.16 -13.64
CA PRO A 151 9.82 -15.01 -12.82
C PRO A 151 10.88 -13.90 -12.94
N PRO A 152 10.48 -12.62 -12.91
CA PRO A 152 11.44 -11.52 -12.90
C PRO A 152 12.34 -11.58 -11.66
N HIS A 153 13.59 -11.14 -11.80
CA HIS A 153 14.57 -11.11 -10.71
C HIS A 153 14.12 -10.27 -9.51
N ALA A 154 13.20 -9.33 -9.74
CA ALA A 154 12.60 -8.53 -8.70
C ALA A 154 11.12 -8.26 -8.98
N MET A 155 10.35 -8.11 -7.91
CA MET A 155 8.95 -7.69 -7.95
C MET A 155 8.74 -6.51 -7.00
N VAL A 156 7.65 -5.78 -7.21
CA VAL A 156 7.27 -4.69 -6.32
C VAL A 156 6.25 -5.19 -5.31
N ALA A 157 6.43 -4.78 -4.07
CA ALA A 157 5.56 -5.16 -2.97
C ALA A 157 5.21 -3.94 -2.13
N ARG A 158 4.06 -4.01 -1.46
CA ARG A 158 3.67 -3.06 -0.43
C ARG A 158 3.30 -3.78 0.86
N ARG A 159 3.37 -3.05 1.97
CA ARG A 159 3.11 -3.54 3.31
C ARG A 159 2.35 -2.49 4.10
N SER A 160 1.55 -2.93 5.05
CA SER A 160 0.94 -2.08 6.07
C SER A 160 0.62 -2.91 7.32
N VAL A 161 0.64 -2.26 8.49
CA VAL A 161 0.15 -2.83 9.74
C VAL A 161 -1.23 -2.29 10.05
N PHE A 162 -2.13 -3.19 10.41
CA PHE A 162 -3.44 -2.90 10.96
C PHE A 162 -3.40 -3.13 12.47
N GLU A 163 -4.05 -2.25 13.22
CA GLU A 163 -4.15 -2.36 14.68
C GLU A 163 -5.62 -2.34 15.07
N ARG A 164 -6.01 -3.29 15.91
CA ARG A 164 -7.32 -3.33 16.54
C ARG A 164 -7.14 -3.61 18.03
N HIS A 165 -7.70 -2.78 18.90
CA HIS A 165 -7.59 -2.92 20.36
C HIS A 165 -6.15 -3.21 20.85
N GLY A 166 -5.14 -2.55 20.26
CA GLY A 166 -3.72 -2.76 20.59
C GLY A 166 -3.06 -3.97 19.95
N ALA A 167 -3.80 -4.83 19.23
CA ALA A 167 -3.28 -6.04 18.60
C ALA A 167 -2.92 -5.79 17.12
N PRO A 168 -1.67 -6.04 16.70
CA PRO A 168 -1.25 -5.82 15.32
C PRO A 168 -1.59 -7.01 14.41
N LEU A 169 -1.83 -6.70 13.13
CA LEU A 169 -1.91 -7.63 12.01
C LEU A 169 -1.24 -6.96 10.82
N MET A 170 -0.19 -7.57 10.28
CA MET A 170 0.49 -7.04 9.11
C MET A 170 0.04 -7.76 7.84
N VAL A 171 -0.09 -6.99 6.76
CA VAL A 171 -0.37 -7.50 5.42
C VAL A 171 0.73 -7.02 4.48
N THR A 172 1.36 -7.96 3.79
CA THR A 172 2.36 -7.70 2.76
C THR A 172 1.89 -8.29 1.43
N GLU A 173 1.86 -7.48 0.38
CA GLU A 173 1.27 -7.79 -0.93
C GLU A 173 2.35 -7.63 -2.01
N CYS A 174 2.59 -8.67 -2.80
CA CYS A 174 3.53 -8.66 -3.93
C CYS A 174 2.76 -8.71 -5.24
N PHE A 175 3.00 -7.73 -6.10
CA PHE A 175 2.29 -7.59 -7.37
C PHE A 175 3.00 -8.37 -8.48
N LEU A 176 2.23 -9.22 -9.16
CA LEU A 176 2.71 -10.14 -10.19
C LEU A 176 2.77 -9.48 -11.57
N PRO A 177 3.61 -9.99 -12.50
CA PRO A 177 3.76 -9.41 -13.85
C PRO A 177 2.44 -9.26 -14.62
N ALA A 178 1.52 -10.22 -14.46
CA ALA A 178 0.25 -10.24 -15.19
C ALA A 178 -0.62 -9.01 -14.90
N LEU A 179 -0.57 -8.45 -13.68
CA LEU A 179 -1.27 -7.19 -13.37
C LEU A 179 -0.75 -6.04 -14.23
N TRP A 180 0.57 -5.93 -14.38
CA TRP A 180 1.18 -4.83 -15.13
C TRP A 180 0.90 -4.94 -16.62
N VAL A 181 0.93 -6.15 -17.17
CA VAL A 181 0.52 -6.42 -18.56
C VAL A 181 -0.95 -6.04 -18.76
N HIS A 182 -1.83 -6.46 -17.85
CA HIS A 182 -3.25 -6.13 -17.92
C HIS A 182 -3.50 -4.61 -17.88
N LEU A 183 -2.85 -3.88 -16.97
CA LEU A 183 -3.00 -2.43 -16.89
C LEU A 183 -2.45 -1.72 -18.13
N ALA A 184 -1.34 -2.19 -18.70
CA ALA A 184 -0.79 -1.64 -19.94
C ALA A 184 -1.73 -1.83 -21.14
N SER A 185 -2.43 -2.97 -21.22
CA SER A 185 -3.44 -3.22 -22.27
C SER A 185 -4.71 -2.39 -22.14
N ARG A 186 -4.97 -1.83 -20.95
CA ARG A 186 -6.17 -1.03 -20.65
C ARG A 186 -5.93 0.47 -20.61
N SER A 187 -4.69 0.92 -20.52
CA SER A 187 -4.38 2.32 -20.75
C SER A 187 -4.86 2.65 -22.17
N PRO A 188 -5.80 3.60 -22.34
CA PRO A 188 -6.14 4.05 -23.68
C PRO A 188 -4.81 4.48 -24.29
N ALA A 189 -4.41 3.82 -25.37
CA ALA A 189 -3.34 4.33 -26.19
C ALA A 189 -3.68 5.80 -26.46
N ALA A 190 -2.70 6.67 -26.26
CA ALA A 190 -2.72 8.03 -26.76
C ALA A 190 -3.40 8.01 -28.14
N GLY A 191 -4.42 8.86 -28.28
CA GLY A 191 -5.39 8.80 -29.37
C GLY A 191 -4.75 8.50 -30.72
N GLU A 192 -5.49 7.72 -31.51
CA GLU A 192 -5.33 7.57 -32.95
C GLU A 192 -4.70 8.83 -33.55
N VAL A 193 -3.43 8.72 -33.96
CA VAL A 193 -2.86 9.65 -34.92
C VAL A 193 -3.65 9.43 -36.19
N SER A 194 -4.67 10.26 -36.38
CA SER A 194 -5.33 10.44 -37.67
C SER A 194 -4.30 11.02 -38.61
N THR A 195 -3.64 10.15 -39.37
CA THR A 195 -2.97 10.52 -40.62
C THR A 195 -4.05 11.00 -41.60
N ARG A 196 -4.42 12.28 -41.50
CA ARG A 196 -5.04 12.99 -42.63
C ARG A 196 -3.94 13.28 -43.65
N PRO A 197 -4.16 13.02 -44.95
CA PRO A 197 -3.19 13.38 -45.96
C PRO A 197 -3.13 14.91 -46.10
N ALA A 198 -1.93 15.38 -46.41
CA ALA A 198 -1.64 16.76 -46.74
C ALA A 198 -2.46 17.21 -47.96
N ALA A 199 -3.14 18.34 -47.82
CA ALA A 199 -3.50 19.21 -48.92
C ALA A 199 -3.16 20.64 -48.50
N ALA A 200 -2.29 21.24 -49.29
CA ALA A 200 -1.83 22.62 -49.18
C ALA A 200 -2.96 23.59 -49.49
N GLU A 201 -3.00 24.73 -48.81
CA GLU A 201 -3.30 26.01 -49.44
C GLU A 201 -2.93 27.19 -48.54
N THR A 202 -2.62 28.29 -49.21
CA THR A 202 -1.81 29.43 -48.82
C THR A 202 -2.70 30.65 -48.51
N ALA A 203 -2.12 31.67 -47.86
CA ALA A 203 -2.54 33.10 -47.77
C ALA A 203 -3.59 33.44 -46.69
N HIS A 204 -3.61 34.61 -46.04
CA HIS A 204 -2.71 35.77 -45.85
C HIS A 204 -3.32 36.63 -44.72
N CYS A 205 -2.51 37.47 -44.06
CA CYS A 205 -2.89 38.35 -42.94
C CYS A 205 -3.93 39.41 -43.30
N THR A 206 -4.81 39.74 -42.34
CA THR A 206 -5.22 41.11 -42.00
C THR A 206 -5.92 41.16 -40.63
N ASP A 207 -5.56 42.17 -39.84
CA ASP A 207 -6.16 42.63 -38.56
C ASP A 207 -5.98 44.18 -38.58
N PRO A 208 -6.53 45.04 -37.69
CA PRO A 208 -7.53 44.86 -36.62
C PRO A 208 -8.56 46.03 -36.52
N ALA A 209 -9.53 45.97 -35.58
CA ALA A 209 -10.00 47.15 -34.80
C ALA A 209 -11.07 46.84 -33.69
N HIS A 210 -10.65 47.05 -32.43
CA HIS A 210 -11.30 47.72 -31.27
C HIS A 210 -12.79 47.58 -30.86
N ALA A 211 -13.01 47.13 -29.61
CA ALA A 211 -13.68 47.84 -28.47
C ALA A 211 -13.88 46.84 -27.28
N ALA A 212 -13.10 46.83 -26.19
CA ALA A 212 -13.12 47.66 -24.96
C ALA A 212 -14.28 47.43 -23.93
N HIS A 213 -14.00 46.58 -22.93
CA HIS A 213 -14.26 46.67 -21.45
C HIS A 213 -15.68 46.46 -20.82
N PRO A 214 -15.83 46.09 -19.51
CA PRO A 214 -14.86 45.57 -18.51
C PRO A 214 -15.33 44.40 -17.58
N ARG A 215 -14.32 43.74 -16.96
CA ARG A 215 -14.18 43.21 -15.56
C ARG A 215 -15.28 42.36 -14.89
N HIS A 216 -14.92 41.10 -14.54
CA HIS A 216 -14.89 40.66 -13.13
C HIS A 216 -13.90 39.50 -12.95
N ARG A 217 -13.01 39.63 -11.96
CA ARG A 217 -11.92 38.70 -11.65
C ARG A 217 -12.24 38.12 -10.27
N GLU A 218 -12.60 36.85 -10.19
CA GLU A 218 -12.70 36.16 -8.90
C GLU A 218 -11.47 35.29 -8.67
N HIS A 219 -10.68 35.73 -7.71
CA HIS A 219 -9.56 35.00 -7.12
C HIS A 219 -10.10 33.99 -6.10
N GLY A 220 -10.10 32.70 -6.46
CA GLY A 220 -10.25 31.61 -5.49
C GLY A 220 -8.92 31.35 -4.77
N ARG A 221 -8.84 31.74 -3.50
CA ARG A 221 -7.71 31.45 -2.60
C ARG A 221 -7.61 29.95 -2.30
N PRO A 222 -6.40 29.36 -2.23
CA PRO A 222 -6.18 28.05 -1.62
C PRO A 222 -6.31 28.15 -0.09
N LEU A 223 -7.06 27.23 0.52
CA LEU A 223 -7.17 27.10 1.99
C LEU A 223 -5.85 26.60 2.57
N GLU A 224 -5.31 27.36 3.51
CA GLU A 224 -4.06 27.08 4.21
C GLU A 224 -4.21 25.93 5.23
N HIS A 225 -3.13 25.17 5.32
CA HIS A 225 -2.89 24.12 6.28
C HIS A 225 -2.90 24.65 7.72
N THR A 226 -3.80 24.15 8.56
CA THR A 226 -3.75 24.36 10.00
C THR A 226 -2.61 23.53 10.59
N ALA A 227 -1.48 24.18 10.85
CA ALA A 227 -0.44 23.68 11.74
C ALA A 227 -0.86 23.92 13.20
N SER A 228 -1.16 22.84 13.94
CA SER A 228 -1.35 22.92 15.39
C SER A 228 0.01 23.11 16.07
N ARG A 229 0.13 24.26 16.74
CA ARG A 229 1.20 24.60 17.68
C ARG A 229 1.23 23.62 18.85
N ALA A 230 2.42 23.14 19.16
CA ALA A 230 2.75 22.51 20.43
C ALA A 230 2.77 23.59 21.54
N HIS A 231 2.03 23.35 22.62
CA HIS A 231 2.15 24.09 23.86
C HIS A 231 3.34 23.57 24.66
N SER A 232 4.33 24.43 24.86
CA SER A 232 5.37 24.29 25.87
C SER A 232 4.77 24.51 27.27
N THR A 233 4.74 23.45 28.07
CA THR A 233 4.63 23.48 29.53
C THR A 233 5.82 22.65 30.02
N GLY A 234 6.81 23.24 30.69
CA GLY A 234 6.71 23.62 32.10
C GLY A 234 7.55 22.62 32.90
N HIS A 235 8.86 22.89 32.99
CA HIS A 235 9.76 22.25 33.95
C HIS A 235 9.40 22.81 35.35
N PRO A 236 9.33 21.99 36.40
CA PRO A 236 10.50 21.91 37.27
C PRO A 236 10.73 20.57 38.01
N ALA A 237 11.93 20.52 38.60
CA ALA A 237 12.33 19.78 39.80
C ALA A 237 12.80 18.33 39.67
N ALA A 238 14.13 18.20 39.63
CA ALA A 238 14.86 17.10 40.26
C ALA A 238 15.11 17.44 41.75
N PRO A 239 15.14 16.45 42.66
CA PRO A 239 15.94 16.54 43.87
C PRO A 239 17.22 15.71 43.74
N ALA A 240 18.29 16.30 44.26
CA ALA A 240 19.64 15.79 44.27
C ALA A 240 19.86 14.63 45.26
N ALA A 241 20.78 13.76 44.87
CA ALA A 241 21.78 13.04 45.66
C ALA A 241 21.48 12.81 47.16
N GLY A 242 21.16 11.56 47.49
CA GLY A 242 21.42 11.00 48.81
C GLY A 242 22.77 10.29 48.83
N GLU A 243 23.72 10.86 49.56
CA GLU A 243 24.96 10.18 49.95
C GLU A 243 25.30 10.59 51.39
N ARG A 244 25.23 9.63 52.33
CA ARG A 244 26.28 9.30 53.32
C ARG A 244 25.76 8.42 54.45
N SER A 245 26.60 7.43 54.76
CA SER A 245 26.68 6.55 55.92
C SER A 245 26.37 7.18 57.28
N ARG A 246 25.61 6.47 58.12
CA ARG A 246 26.07 5.75 59.32
C ARG A 246 24.91 4.98 59.95
#